data_AF-A0A8B3CE42-F1
#
_entry.id   AF-A0A8B3CE42-F1
#
_cell.length_a   1.000
_cell.length_b   1.000
_cell.length_c   1.000
_cell.angle_alpha   90.00
_cell.angle_beta   90.00
_cell.angle_gamma   90.00
#
_symmetry.space_group_name_H-M   'P 1'
#
loop_
_entity.id
_entity.type
_entity.pdbx_description
1 polymer ?
#
loop_
_entity_poly.entity_id
_entity_poly.type
_entity_poly.pdbx_seq_one_letter_code
_entity_poly.pdbx_strand_id
1 'polypeptide(L)'
;MKNDPLRFLLVFACVCGCSRAVGTVRPSGNDPEAVAPVRWARFDPAPVSGRLEDRVRTILLNSNKYALNKWYDQVKKLGGQSGEYLNFGGIREHHIRPVASEALALAVSLKFGVYDPAVTGVSETEAVAKAVRMTASLAARHRVNAGDKGWGHEWQSALWASFAATAGWLLWDDLTPQDRELVRRMAVDEADRLIDYEVPYYRDANGKVVFKGDSKAEENSWNSTILVIAAAMMPEHPHWKGWYDKSVELQLSAYAAPQDLRSKRKINGFRLNEILRGSNVDAYGIVVNHNILHPDYMTAFMHNGYNAWIWRLAGLRMPRATVYNGDLLYRTLALRPVGDGRTMYVRGDKGEATPQIYYPEGNDWGYGRQANFLMMDVMAMAFGWDKGFDVPASAWADVRAQEMLRMQARDTTGQYYQQRQEDFYPSREEWVAYHAAFCYLGLWMKDRGLHRFTDGKIR
;
A
#
# COMPACT_ATOMS: atom_id res chain seq x y z
N MET A 1 47.83 22.63 53.50
CA MET A 1 47.72 21.18 53.20
C MET A 1 46.26 20.79 53.25
N LYS A 2 45.77 20.19 52.16
CA LYS A 2 44.57 19.34 52.04
C LYS A 2 43.17 19.99 52.23
N ASN A 3 42.53 20.16 51.07
CA ASN A 3 41.19 19.71 50.67
C ASN A 3 39.99 20.05 51.55
N ASP A 4 39.11 20.91 51.01
CA ASP A 4 37.69 20.98 51.37
C ASP A 4 36.85 20.92 50.07
N PRO A 5 35.90 19.98 49.91
CA PRO A 5 35.22 19.74 48.63
C PRO A 5 34.00 20.65 48.46
N LEU A 6 33.95 21.37 47.33
CA LEU A 6 32.77 22.12 46.91
C LEU A 6 31.58 21.19 46.65
N ARG A 7 30.49 21.49 47.36
CA ARG A 7 29.13 20.99 47.13
C ARG A 7 28.68 21.31 45.70
N PHE A 8 28.52 20.29 44.86
CA PHE A 8 27.72 20.38 43.64
C PHE A 8 26.25 20.11 43.99
N LEU A 9 25.41 21.16 43.91
CA LEU A 9 23.96 21.02 43.86
C LEU A 9 23.59 20.46 42.48
N LEU A 10 23.14 19.20 42.44
CA LEU A 10 22.44 18.63 41.29
C LEU A 10 20.99 19.13 41.31
N VAL A 11 20.68 20.11 40.46
CA VAL A 11 19.30 20.48 40.14
C VAL A 11 18.78 19.46 39.14
N PHE A 12 17.98 18.50 39.63
CA PHE A 12 17.15 17.66 38.78
C PHE A 12 16.02 18.53 38.21
N ALA A 13 16.21 19.02 36.97
CA ALA A 13 15.11 19.56 36.19
C ALA A 13 14.25 18.39 35.69
N CYS A 14 13.14 18.12 36.39
CA CYS A 14 12.04 17.33 35.86
C CYS A 14 11.48 18.02 34.61
N VAL A 15 11.95 17.62 33.43
CA VAL A 15 11.27 17.95 32.18
C VAL A 15 10.05 17.04 32.09
N CYS A 16 8.94 17.49 32.67
CA CYS A 16 7.62 17.00 32.32
C CYS A 16 7.40 17.26 30.82
N GLY A 17 7.59 16.22 30.01
CA GLY A 17 7.27 16.23 28.60
C GLY A 17 5.76 16.42 28.43
N CYS A 18 5.34 17.67 28.22
CA CYS A 18 4.03 17.96 27.66
C CYS A 18 3.97 17.35 26.26
N SER A 19 3.35 16.17 26.16
CA SER A 19 2.83 15.60 24.93
C SER A 19 1.85 16.61 24.32
N ARG A 20 2.33 17.49 23.43
CA ARG A 20 1.44 18.23 22.54
C ARG A 20 0.75 17.20 21.65
N ALA A 21 -0.55 17.00 21.86
CA ALA A 21 -1.41 16.34 20.90
C ALA A 21 -1.17 16.99 19.53
N VAL A 22 -0.78 16.18 18.54
CA VAL A 22 -0.63 16.64 17.17
C VAL A 22 -2.02 17.04 16.70
N GLY A 23 -2.27 18.34 16.57
CA GLY A 23 -3.58 18.88 16.25
C GLY A 23 -4.17 18.26 14.98
N THR A 24 -5.42 17.83 15.08
CA THR A 24 -6.21 17.35 13.97
C THR A 24 -6.27 18.41 12.86
N VAL A 25 -6.02 17.98 11.63
CA VAL A 25 -6.11 18.84 10.45
C VAL A 25 -7.58 19.16 10.21
N ARG A 26 -8.01 20.38 10.53
CA ARG A 26 -9.33 20.87 10.12
C ARG A 26 -9.32 21.27 8.64
N PRO A 27 -10.33 20.87 7.86
CA PRO A 27 -10.62 21.48 6.55
C PRO A 27 -10.83 23.00 6.71
N SER A 28 -10.61 23.78 5.66
CA SER A 28 -11.00 25.19 5.64
C SER A 28 -12.52 25.28 5.50
N GLY A 29 -13.24 25.51 6.59
CA GLY A 29 -14.69 25.68 6.58
C GLY A 29 -15.40 24.95 7.72
N ASN A 30 -16.74 25.07 7.74
CA ASN A 30 -17.63 24.42 8.71
C ASN A 30 -18.25 23.12 8.19
N ASP A 31 -17.91 22.67 6.98
CA ASP A 31 -18.40 21.43 6.41
C ASP A 31 -17.63 20.23 7.01
N PRO A 32 -18.25 19.38 7.84
CA PRO A 32 -17.60 18.22 8.43
C PRO A 32 -17.24 17.15 7.38
N GLU A 33 -17.87 17.16 6.20
CA GLU A 33 -17.58 16.21 5.13
C GLU A 33 -16.46 16.67 4.19
N ALA A 34 -15.95 17.88 4.38
CA ALA A 34 -14.93 18.45 3.50
C ALA A 34 -13.63 17.65 3.54
N VAL A 35 -13.05 17.46 2.35
CA VAL A 35 -11.73 16.87 2.20
C VAL A 35 -10.66 17.84 2.70
N ALA A 36 -9.77 17.36 3.57
CA ALA A 36 -8.52 18.00 3.94
C ALA A 36 -7.41 17.57 2.95
N PRO A 37 -6.94 18.46 2.06
CA PRO A 37 -5.89 18.11 1.09
C PRO A 37 -4.56 17.79 1.78
N VAL A 38 -3.69 17.06 1.07
CA VAL A 38 -2.30 16.85 1.51
C VAL A 38 -1.63 18.22 1.69
N ARG A 39 -1.10 18.48 2.88
CA ARG A 39 -0.39 19.74 3.17
C ARG A 39 1.04 19.67 2.66
N TRP A 40 1.22 19.81 1.34
CA TRP A 40 2.51 19.69 0.65
C TRP A 40 3.62 20.54 1.28
N ALA A 41 3.30 21.74 1.78
CA ALA A 41 4.26 22.62 2.48
C ALA A 41 4.89 22.01 3.75
N ARG A 42 4.35 20.90 4.29
CA ARG A 42 4.95 20.16 5.43
C ARG A 42 5.97 19.12 5.00
N PHE A 43 6.09 18.88 3.70
CA PHE A 43 6.96 17.89 3.11
C PHE A 43 7.92 18.58 2.16
N ASP A 44 9.13 18.06 2.09
CA ASP A 44 10.01 18.35 0.97
C ASP A 44 9.78 17.25 -0.08
N PRO A 45 9.12 17.52 -1.21
CA PRO A 45 8.84 16.51 -2.23
C PRO A 45 10.08 16.16 -3.08
N ALA A 46 11.25 16.75 -2.80
CA ALA A 46 12.46 16.50 -3.57
C ALA A 46 12.76 14.99 -3.66
N PRO A 47 13.14 14.50 -4.86
CA PRO A 47 13.40 13.09 -5.04
C PRO A 47 14.51 12.54 -4.16
N VAL A 48 14.36 11.33 -3.65
CA VAL A 48 15.41 10.65 -2.87
C VAL A 48 16.42 9.98 -3.77
N SER A 49 17.71 10.16 -3.47
CA SER A 49 18.81 9.58 -4.24
C SER A 49 19.55 8.52 -3.42
N GLY A 50 20.13 7.55 -4.11
CA GLY A 50 20.75 6.39 -3.49
C GLY A 50 20.64 5.19 -4.40
N ARG A 51 21.48 4.17 -4.18
CA ARG A 51 21.57 3.04 -5.10
C ARG A 51 20.24 2.33 -5.32
N LEU A 52 19.46 2.08 -4.25
CA LEU A 52 18.16 1.41 -4.37
C LEU A 52 17.09 2.40 -4.83
N GLU A 53 17.11 3.61 -4.27
CA GLU A 53 16.19 4.71 -4.56
C GLU A 53 16.19 5.06 -6.05
N ASP A 54 17.37 5.17 -6.66
CA ASP A 54 17.54 5.47 -8.08
C ASP A 54 17.02 4.31 -8.94
N ARG A 55 17.24 3.06 -8.54
CA ARG A 55 16.68 1.89 -9.25
C ARG A 55 15.15 1.88 -9.21
N VAL A 56 14.56 2.07 -8.04
CA VAL A 56 13.10 2.11 -7.88
C VAL A 56 12.50 3.28 -8.65
N ARG A 57 13.17 4.43 -8.65
CA ARG A 57 12.81 5.59 -9.48
C ARG A 57 12.80 5.24 -10.97
N THR A 58 13.86 4.59 -11.47
CA THR A 58 13.93 4.16 -12.88
C THR A 58 12.85 3.13 -13.21
N ILE A 59 12.56 2.19 -12.31
CA ILE A 59 11.47 1.21 -12.49
C ILE A 59 10.13 1.93 -12.66
N LEU A 60 9.81 2.87 -11.77
CA LEU A 60 8.58 3.65 -11.82
C LEU A 60 8.50 4.50 -13.10
N LEU A 61 9.59 5.17 -13.49
CA LEU A 61 9.66 5.95 -14.73
C LEU A 61 9.42 5.11 -15.98
N ASN A 62 10.02 3.91 -16.06
CA ASN A 62 9.78 2.98 -17.15
C ASN A 62 8.32 2.51 -17.19
N SER A 63 7.73 2.23 -16.03
CA SER A 63 6.30 1.92 -15.92
C SER A 63 5.43 3.10 -16.38
N ASN A 64 5.75 4.34 -15.99
CA ASN A 64 5.02 5.53 -16.45
C ASN A 64 5.17 5.75 -17.96
N LYS A 65 6.33 5.45 -18.55
CA LYS A 65 6.55 5.48 -20.01
C LYS A 65 5.61 4.49 -20.71
N TYR A 66 5.53 3.25 -20.23
CA TYR A 66 4.62 2.26 -20.78
C TYR A 66 3.16 2.70 -20.64
N ALA A 67 2.80 3.16 -19.42
CA ALA A 67 1.46 3.63 -19.07
C ALA A 67 0.97 4.74 -20.01
N LEU A 68 1.73 5.83 -20.15
CA LEU A 68 1.30 7.03 -20.88
C LEU A 68 1.29 6.89 -22.41
N ASN A 69 1.96 5.87 -22.93
CA ASN A 69 2.11 5.62 -24.37
C ASN A 69 1.36 4.34 -24.77
N LYS A 70 2.06 3.20 -24.86
CA LYS A 70 1.55 1.93 -25.38
C LYS A 70 0.28 1.49 -24.64
N TRP A 71 0.27 1.57 -23.31
CA TRP A 71 -0.88 1.15 -22.53
C TRP A 71 -2.11 2.05 -22.75
N TYR A 72 -1.94 3.37 -22.57
CA TYR A 72 -3.04 4.33 -22.67
C TYR A 72 -3.65 4.37 -24.07
N ASP A 73 -2.81 4.39 -25.11
CA ASP A 73 -3.26 4.60 -26.49
C ASP A 73 -3.58 3.30 -27.24
N GLN A 74 -2.82 2.23 -27.02
CA GLN A 74 -2.94 1.00 -27.82
C GLN A 74 -3.66 -0.12 -27.07
N VAL A 75 -3.32 -0.34 -25.79
CA VAL A 75 -3.91 -1.43 -24.99
C VAL A 75 -5.32 -1.06 -24.52
N LYS A 76 -5.49 0.12 -23.90
CA LYS A 76 -6.77 0.59 -23.36
C LYS A 76 -7.52 1.52 -24.30
N LYS A 77 -6.86 2.07 -25.32
CA LYS A 77 -7.48 2.95 -26.35
C LYS A 77 -8.21 4.15 -25.72
N LEU A 78 -7.61 4.73 -24.68
CA LEU A 78 -8.16 5.87 -23.93
C LEU A 78 -7.88 7.20 -24.64
N GLY A 79 -6.73 7.32 -25.32
CA GLY A 79 -6.33 8.55 -26.03
C GLY A 79 -7.23 8.93 -27.20
N GLY A 80 -7.88 7.96 -27.85
CA GLY A 80 -8.82 8.21 -28.94
C GLY A 80 -10.21 8.69 -28.51
N GLN A 81 -10.48 8.79 -27.20
CA GLN A 81 -11.81 9.15 -26.70
C GLN A 81 -11.96 10.67 -26.54
N SER A 82 -13.07 11.22 -27.04
CA SER A 82 -13.38 12.66 -26.99
C SER A 82 -14.32 13.08 -25.85
N GLY A 83 -14.97 12.13 -25.16
CA GLY A 83 -15.88 12.44 -24.05
C GLY A 83 -15.13 12.98 -22.83
N GLU A 84 -15.80 13.80 -22.01
CA GLU A 84 -15.24 14.39 -20.78
C GLU A 84 -14.60 13.30 -19.89
N TYR A 85 -15.39 12.29 -19.53
CA TYR A 85 -14.94 11.11 -18.80
C TYR A 85 -14.71 9.89 -19.70
N LEU A 86 -13.58 9.22 -19.49
CA LEU A 86 -13.18 8.00 -20.17
C LEU A 86 -14.20 6.88 -19.97
N ASN A 87 -14.41 6.12 -21.03
CA ASN A 87 -15.08 4.83 -21.01
C ASN A 87 -14.05 3.70 -20.94
N PHE A 88 -14.13 2.90 -19.88
CA PHE A 88 -13.23 1.78 -19.63
C PHE A 88 -13.65 0.48 -20.31
N GLY A 89 -14.79 0.47 -21.01
CA GLY A 89 -15.31 -0.71 -21.71
C GLY A 89 -15.99 -1.74 -20.80
N GLY A 90 -16.07 -1.49 -19.51
CA GLY A 90 -16.74 -2.35 -18.53
C GLY A 90 -16.61 -1.82 -17.11
N ILE A 91 -17.24 -2.53 -16.16
CA ILE A 91 -17.34 -2.15 -14.74
C ILE A 91 -16.68 -3.16 -13.78
N ARG A 92 -16.05 -4.19 -14.32
CA ARG A 92 -15.41 -5.29 -13.57
C ARG A 92 -13.91 -5.09 -13.44
N GLU A 93 -13.25 -5.94 -12.65
CA GLU A 93 -11.82 -5.82 -12.26
C GLU A 93 -10.90 -5.40 -13.40
N HIS A 94 -10.90 -6.13 -14.52
CA HIS A 94 -9.97 -5.90 -15.64
C HIS A 94 -10.19 -4.57 -16.39
N HIS A 95 -11.29 -3.87 -16.11
CA HIS A 95 -11.59 -2.55 -16.67
C HIS A 95 -11.21 -1.44 -15.70
N ILE A 96 -11.48 -1.63 -14.40
CA ILE A 96 -11.34 -0.58 -13.39
C ILE A 96 -9.98 -0.61 -12.70
N ARG A 97 -9.54 -1.79 -12.24
CA ARG A 97 -8.30 -1.94 -11.45
C ARG A 97 -7.04 -1.46 -12.19
N PRO A 98 -6.84 -1.78 -13.48
CA PRO A 98 -5.76 -1.20 -14.28
C PRO A 98 -5.69 0.32 -14.21
N VAL A 99 -6.81 0.99 -14.46
CA VAL A 99 -6.86 2.44 -14.57
C VAL A 99 -6.60 3.08 -13.21
N ALA A 100 -7.18 2.51 -12.15
CA ALA A 100 -6.92 2.98 -10.78
C ALA A 100 -5.45 2.83 -10.37
N SER A 101 -4.81 1.72 -10.78
CA SER A 101 -3.41 1.45 -10.51
C SER A 101 -2.47 2.43 -11.22
N GLU A 102 -2.72 2.71 -12.51
CA GLU A 102 -1.92 3.66 -13.28
C GLU A 102 -2.14 5.12 -12.84
N ALA A 103 -3.38 5.48 -12.52
CA ALA A 103 -3.69 6.81 -11.96
C ALA A 103 -2.92 7.06 -10.65
N LEU A 104 -2.89 6.06 -9.76
CA LEU A 104 -2.11 6.11 -8.53
C LEU A 104 -0.60 6.22 -8.80
N ALA A 105 -0.06 5.37 -9.68
CA ALA A 105 1.37 5.36 -9.99
C ALA A 105 1.84 6.68 -10.59
N LEU A 106 1.05 7.26 -11.50
CA LEU A 106 1.32 8.59 -12.08
C LEU A 106 1.21 9.70 -11.05
N ALA A 107 0.16 9.69 -10.21
CA ALA A 107 -0.02 10.68 -9.16
C ALA A 107 1.19 10.71 -8.20
N VAL A 108 1.69 9.54 -7.78
CA VAL A 108 2.92 9.46 -6.97
C VAL A 108 4.13 9.96 -7.74
N SER A 109 4.31 9.54 -8.99
CA SER A 109 5.47 9.93 -9.80
C SER A 109 5.54 11.46 -9.98
N LEU A 110 4.41 12.10 -10.28
CA LEU A 110 4.29 13.55 -10.49
C LEU A 110 4.48 14.33 -9.17
N LYS A 111 3.80 13.94 -8.08
CA LYS A 111 3.82 14.73 -6.83
C LYS A 111 5.12 14.62 -6.03
N PHE A 112 5.91 13.59 -6.27
CA PHE A 112 7.19 13.36 -5.57
C PHE A 112 8.42 13.53 -6.46
N GLY A 113 8.26 14.28 -7.57
CA GLY A 113 9.35 14.70 -8.45
C GLY A 113 10.08 13.55 -9.16
N VAL A 114 9.48 12.36 -9.23
CA VAL A 114 10.05 11.22 -9.96
C VAL A 114 9.93 11.40 -11.46
N TYR A 115 8.81 11.99 -11.89
CA TYR A 115 8.47 12.11 -13.29
C TYR A 115 9.53 12.85 -14.12
N ASP A 116 9.84 12.32 -15.30
CA ASP A 116 10.82 12.87 -16.22
C ASP A 116 10.32 12.76 -17.67
N PRO A 117 9.92 13.89 -18.30
CA PRO A 117 9.48 13.93 -19.69
C PRO A 117 10.50 13.40 -20.70
N ALA A 118 11.80 13.50 -20.42
CA ALA A 118 12.85 13.01 -21.31
C ALA A 118 12.88 11.48 -21.38
N VAL A 119 12.44 10.80 -20.31
CA VAL A 119 12.35 9.34 -20.26
C VAL A 119 11.01 8.85 -20.80
N THR A 120 9.91 9.50 -20.41
CA THR A 120 8.55 9.06 -20.78
C THR A 120 8.17 9.45 -22.21
N GLY A 121 8.82 10.48 -22.78
CA GLY A 121 8.45 11.07 -24.07
C GLY A 121 7.14 11.86 -24.04
N VAL A 122 6.57 12.09 -22.84
CA VAL A 122 5.30 12.79 -22.65
C VAL A 122 5.56 13.99 -21.74
N SER A 123 5.02 15.16 -22.10
CA SER A 123 5.21 16.36 -21.27
C SER A 123 4.55 16.19 -19.90
N GLU A 124 5.09 16.84 -18.87
CA GLU A 124 4.51 16.80 -17.53
C GLU A 124 3.06 17.30 -17.52
N THR A 125 2.74 18.36 -18.26
CA THR A 125 1.39 18.89 -18.42
C THR A 125 0.43 17.83 -19.01
N GLU A 126 0.86 17.11 -20.05
CA GLU A 126 0.04 16.04 -20.64
C GLU A 126 -0.11 14.85 -19.68
N ALA A 127 0.94 14.50 -18.94
CA ALA A 127 0.89 13.43 -17.96
C ALA A 127 -0.06 13.76 -16.80
N VAL A 128 -0.04 14.99 -16.28
CA VAL A 128 -1.01 15.49 -15.30
C VAL A 128 -2.42 15.41 -15.87
N ALA A 129 -2.65 15.88 -17.09
CA ALA A 129 -3.96 15.83 -17.74
C ALA A 129 -4.48 14.39 -17.89
N LYS A 130 -3.62 13.44 -18.31
CA LYS A 130 -3.96 12.01 -18.40
C LYS A 130 -4.28 11.41 -17.02
N ALA A 131 -3.46 11.69 -16.00
CA ALA A 131 -3.66 11.20 -14.64
C ALA A 131 -4.97 11.75 -14.02
N VAL A 132 -5.20 13.06 -14.11
CA VAL A 132 -6.44 13.73 -13.67
C VAL A 132 -7.64 13.14 -14.39
N ARG A 133 -7.58 12.97 -15.71
CA ARG A 133 -8.70 12.42 -16.49
C ARG A 133 -9.01 10.98 -16.10
N MET A 134 -8.00 10.13 -15.86
CA MET A 134 -8.23 8.78 -15.35
C MET A 134 -8.89 8.78 -13.98
N THR A 135 -8.37 9.56 -13.03
CA THR A 135 -8.92 9.68 -11.68
C THR A 135 -10.35 10.21 -11.67
N ALA A 136 -10.62 11.30 -12.39
CA ALA A 136 -11.95 11.89 -12.51
C ALA A 136 -12.93 10.91 -13.16
N SER A 137 -12.50 10.19 -14.20
CA SER A 137 -13.34 9.19 -14.88
C SER A 137 -13.67 7.97 -14.01
N LEU A 138 -12.71 7.52 -13.18
CA LEU A 138 -12.97 6.48 -12.19
C LEU A 138 -14.09 6.91 -11.24
N ALA A 139 -13.96 8.10 -10.65
CA ALA A 139 -14.97 8.64 -9.74
C ALA A 139 -16.33 8.87 -10.42
N ALA A 140 -16.34 9.50 -11.61
CA ALA A 140 -17.56 9.78 -12.38
C ALA A 140 -18.32 8.50 -12.75
N ARG A 141 -17.60 7.41 -13.05
CA ARG A 141 -18.20 6.12 -13.42
C ARG A 141 -18.52 5.22 -12.23
N HIS A 142 -18.24 5.65 -11.00
CA HIS A 142 -18.65 4.91 -9.82
C HIS A 142 -20.18 4.95 -9.67
N ARG A 143 -20.78 3.87 -9.14
CA ARG A 143 -22.24 3.72 -9.01
C ARG A 143 -22.92 4.85 -8.24
N VAL A 144 -22.26 5.40 -7.22
CA VAL A 144 -22.80 6.53 -6.44
C VAL A 144 -22.98 7.79 -7.30
N ASN A 145 -22.24 7.92 -8.40
CA ASN A 145 -22.24 9.08 -9.30
C ASN A 145 -22.95 8.78 -10.64
N ALA A 146 -22.91 7.54 -11.13
CA ALA A 146 -23.45 7.11 -12.42
C ALA A 146 -24.72 6.23 -12.33
N GLY A 147 -25.23 5.97 -11.12
CA GLY A 147 -26.34 5.05 -10.88
C GLY A 147 -25.96 3.59 -11.14
N ASP A 148 -26.95 2.74 -11.39
CA ASP A 148 -26.80 1.27 -11.46
C ASP A 148 -25.89 0.75 -12.58
N LYS A 149 -25.51 1.61 -13.53
CA LYS A 149 -24.56 1.28 -14.61
C LYS A 149 -23.11 1.55 -14.22
N GLY A 150 -22.87 2.19 -13.09
CA GLY A 150 -21.53 2.45 -12.58
C GLY A 150 -20.89 1.22 -11.94
N TRP A 151 -19.57 1.26 -11.78
CA TRP A 151 -18.83 0.25 -11.02
C TRP A 151 -18.88 0.55 -9.52
N GLY A 152 -18.68 -0.45 -8.66
CA GLY A 152 -18.66 -0.29 -7.20
C GLY A 152 -19.44 -1.39 -6.50
N HIS A 153 -19.22 -1.55 -5.19
CA HIS A 153 -19.83 -2.59 -4.35
C HIS A 153 -19.57 -4.02 -4.82
N GLU A 154 -18.43 -4.23 -5.47
CA GLU A 154 -17.95 -5.54 -5.90
C GLU A 154 -16.94 -6.09 -4.89
N TRP A 155 -16.63 -7.38 -4.97
CA TRP A 155 -15.76 -8.08 -4.01
C TRP A 155 -14.38 -7.40 -3.80
N GLN A 156 -13.85 -6.72 -4.81
CA GLN A 156 -12.57 -5.99 -4.76
C GLN A 156 -12.70 -4.48 -5.05
N SER A 157 -13.91 -3.94 -5.18
CA SER A 157 -14.07 -2.52 -5.57
C SER A 157 -13.47 -1.56 -4.54
N ALA A 158 -13.46 -1.93 -3.26
CA ALA A 158 -12.79 -1.18 -2.20
C ALA A 158 -11.31 -0.90 -2.51
N LEU A 159 -10.57 -1.87 -3.06
CA LEU A 159 -9.17 -1.67 -3.43
C LEU A 159 -9.05 -0.66 -4.57
N TRP A 160 -9.85 -0.82 -5.62
CA TRP A 160 -9.79 0.05 -6.81
C TRP A 160 -10.17 1.49 -6.45
N ALA A 161 -11.23 1.64 -5.65
CA ALA A 161 -11.65 2.92 -5.10
C ALA A 161 -10.57 3.55 -4.22
N SER A 162 -9.85 2.75 -3.42
CA SER A 162 -8.77 3.28 -2.58
C SER A 162 -7.60 3.85 -3.41
N PHE A 163 -7.25 3.22 -4.53
CA PHE A 163 -6.24 3.73 -5.46
C PHE A 163 -6.70 5.00 -6.16
N ALA A 164 -7.95 5.01 -6.65
CA ALA A 164 -8.56 6.18 -7.27
C ALA A 164 -8.67 7.37 -6.29
N ALA A 165 -9.11 7.12 -5.06
CA ALA A 165 -9.20 8.13 -4.01
C ALA A 165 -7.82 8.66 -3.59
N THR A 166 -6.81 7.78 -3.49
CA THR A 166 -5.43 8.19 -3.19
C THR A 166 -4.87 9.05 -4.32
N ALA A 167 -5.05 8.66 -5.59
CA ALA A 167 -4.66 9.46 -6.74
C ALA A 167 -5.36 10.84 -6.73
N GLY A 168 -6.67 10.87 -6.47
CA GLY A 168 -7.44 12.12 -6.38
C GLY A 168 -7.01 13.00 -5.22
N TRP A 169 -6.63 12.44 -4.08
CA TRP A 169 -6.13 13.20 -2.94
C TRP A 169 -4.74 13.79 -3.20
N LEU A 170 -3.87 13.08 -3.92
CA LEU A 170 -2.55 13.57 -4.32
C LEU A 170 -2.64 14.68 -5.39
N LEU A 171 -3.57 14.53 -6.34
CA LEU A 171 -3.85 15.48 -7.44
C LEU A 171 -4.97 16.46 -7.10
N TRP A 172 -5.28 16.65 -5.81
CA TRP A 172 -6.49 17.36 -5.39
C TRP A 172 -6.59 18.76 -5.97
N ASP A 173 -5.46 19.49 -6.02
CA ASP A 173 -5.38 20.85 -6.53
C ASP A 173 -5.57 20.94 -8.06
N ASP A 174 -5.31 19.84 -8.78
CA ASP A 174 -5.43 19.72 -10.24
C ASP A 174 -6.86 19.31 -10.68
N LEU A 175 -7.68 18.80 -9.75
CA LEU A 175 -9.07 18.42 -10.00
C LEU A 175 -10.00 19.64 -10.03
N THR A 176 -11.00 19.61 -10.90
CA THR A 176 -12.09 20.60 -10.88
C THR A 176 -12.94 20.46 -9.60
N PRO A 177 -13.69 21.50 -9.18
CA PRO A 177 -14.61 21.37 -8.05
C PRO A 177 -15.62 20.23 -8.20
N GLN A 178 -16.08 19.97 -9.44
CA GLN A 178 -16.97 18.86 -9.75
C GLN A 178 -16.27 17.51 -9.55
N ASP A 179 -15.06 17.33 -10.09
CA ASP A 179 -14.31 16.08 -9.94
C ASP A 179 -13.93 15.78 -8.50
N ARG A 180 -13.60 16.82 -7.72
CA ARG A 180 -13.36 16.71 -6.27
C ARG A 180 -14.57 16.12 -5.55
N GLU A 181 -15.77 16.59 -5.87
CA GLU A 181 -17.01 16.07 -5.28
C GLU A 181 -17.29 14.63 -5.72
N LEU A 182 -17.03 14.29 -6.99
CA LEU A 182 -17.17 12.92 -7.47
C LEU A 182 -16.24 11.95 -6.73
N VAL A 183 -14.97 12.33 -6.53
CA VAL A 183 -13.97 11.54 -5.79
C VAL A 183 -14.39 11.38 -4.33
N ARG A 184 -14.83 12.46 -3.68
CA ARG A 184 -15.31 12.44 -2.30
C ARG A 184 -16.48 11.45 -2.14
N ARG A 185 -17.52 11.57 -2.98
CA ARG A 185 -18.70 10.68 -2.93
C ARG A 185 -18.34 9.21 -3.15
N MET A 186 -17.44 8.92 -4.10
CA MET A 186 -16.94 7.56 -4.33
C MET A 186 -16.23 7.00 -3.09
N ALA A 187 -15.35 7.79 -2.45
CA ALA A 187 -14.64 7.36 -1.26
C ALA A 187 -15.58 7.11 -0.08
N VAL A 188 -16.56 8.00 0.14
CA VAL A 188 -17.59 7.84 1.18
C VAL A 188 -18.44 6.59 0.95
N ASP A 189 -18.98 6.38 -0.26
CA ASP A 189 -19.88 5.25 -0.55
C ASP A 189 -19.21 3.88 -0.35
N GLU A 190 -17.96 3.72 -0.76
CA GLU A 190 -17.22 2.47 -0.55
C GLU A 190 -16.76 2.29 0.92
N ALA A 191 -16.43 3.38 1.62
CA ALA A 191 -16.05 3.30 3.03
C ALA A 191 -17.26 2.99 3.94
N ASP A 192 -18.40 3.64 3.72
CA ASP A 192 -19.62 3.47 4.51
C ASP A 192 -20.14 2.04 4.43
N ARG A 193 -20.09 1.42 3.24
CA ARG A 193 -20.48 0.01 3.05
C ARG A 193 -19.73 -0.96 3.96
N LEU A 194 -18.52 -0.60 4.41
CA LEU A 194 -17.67 -1.49 5.19
C LEU A 194 -17.79 -1.29 6.71
N ILE A 195 -18.47 -0.25 7.20
CA ILE A 195 -18.56 0.05 8.65
C ILE A 195 -19.07 -1.16 9.45
N ASP A 196 -20.09 -1.83 8.91
CA ASP A 196 -20.72 -3.01 9.53
C ASP A 196 -20.26 -4.34 8.89
N TYR A 197 -19.17 -4.32 8.12
CA TYR A 197 -18.65 -5.52 7.46
C TYR A 197 -18.23 -6.58 8.48
N GLU A 198 -18.76 -7.78 8.32
CA GLU A 198 -18.36 -8.96 9.08
C GLU A 198 -17.00 -9.44 8.59
N VAL A 199 -16.01 -9.43 9.49
CA VAL A 199 -14.63 -9.80 9.14
C VAL A 199 -14.53 -11.32 8.93
N PRO A 200 -14.20 -11.80 7.72
CA PRO A 200 -14.03 -13.23 7.46
C PRO A 200 -12.67 -13.74 7.96
N TYR A 201 -12.65 -15.03 8.33
CA TYR A 201 -11.44 -15.72 8.78
C TYR A 201 -11.27 -17.09 8.14
N TYR A 202 -10.09 -17.41 7.61
CA TYR A 202 -9.74 -18.74 7.08
C TYR A 202 -10.02 -19.87 8.09
N ARG A 203 -9.66 -19.65 9.36
CA ARG A 203 -9.98 -20.53 10.48
C ARG A 203 -10.78 -19.80 11.54
N ASP A 204 -11.75 -20.47 12.13
CA ASP A 204 -12.49 -19.97 13.29
C ASP A 204 -11.62 -19.93 14.55
N ALA A 205 -12.19 -19.42 15.65
CA ALA A 205 -11.50 -19.31 16.94
C ALA A 205 -11.01 -20.65 17.53
N ASN A 206 -11.57 -21.78 17.10
CA ASN A 206 -11.17 -23.12 17.53
C ASN A 206 -10.14 -23.75 16.58
N GLY A 207 -9.73 -23.04 15.52
CA GLY A 207 -8.78 -23.50 14.52
C GLY A 207 -9.41 -24.35 13.41
N LYS A 208 -10.74 -24.48 13.34
CA LYS A 208 -11.41 -25.20 12.25
C LYS A 208 -11.35 -24.34 10.98
N VAL A 209 -10.92 -24.94 9.88
CA VAL A 209 -10.93 -24.29 8.56
C VAL A 209 -12.37 -24.02 8.12
N VAL A 210 -12.68 -22.76 7.82
CA VAL A 210 -13.98 -22.28 7.36
C VAL A 210 -13.96 -22.01 5.85
N PHE A 211 -12.92 -21.36 5.33
CA PHE A 211 -12.77 -21.03 3.91
C PHE A 211 -11.63 -21.83 3.28
N LYS A 212 -11.86 -23.10 2.94
CA LYS A 212 -10.78 -23.97 2.44
C LYS A 212 -10.09 -23.37 1.21
N GLY A 213 -8.78 -23.17 1.30
CA GLY A 213 -7.95 -22.66 0.21
C GLY A 213 -8.08 -21.16 -0.04
N ASP A 214 -8.81 -20.43 0.79
CA ASP A 214 -9.09 -19.00 0.64
C ASP A 214 -8.81 -18.33 1.99
N SER A 215 -7.69 -17.61 2.05
CA SER A 215 -7.07 -17.16 3.29
C SER A 215 -7.86 -16.04 3.98
N LYS A 216 -8.69 -15.32 3.23
CA LYS A 216 -9.35 -14.08 3.68
C LYS A 216 -8.39 -12.97 4.10
N ALA A 217 -7.08 -13.16 3.95
CA ALA A 217 -6.07 -12.24 4.45
C ALA A 217 -5.98 -10.99 3.59
N GLU A 218 -5.87 -11.18 2.27
CA GLU A 218 -5.76 -10.12 1.30
C GLU A 218 -7.04 -9.30 1.19
N GLU A 219 -8.21 -9.93 1.28
CA GLU A 219 -9.51 -9.23 1.20
C GLU A 219 -9.69 -8.29 2.38
N ASN A 220 -9.32 -8.74 3.58
CA ASN A 220 -9.31 -7.89 4.78
C ASN A 220 -8.34 -6.72 4.63
N SER A 221 -7.14 -6.97 4.10
CA SER A 221 -6.12 -5.96 3.82
C SER A 221 -6.61 -4.92 2.81
N TRP A 222 -7.22 -5.37 1.69
CA TRP A 222 -7.81 -4.52 0.66
C TRP A 222 -8.94 -3.63 1.20
N ASN A 223 -9.91 -4.23 1.90
CA ASN A 223 -11.06 -3.52 2.44
C ASN A 223 -10.64 -2.47 3.48
N SER A 224 -9.55 -2.69 4.21
CA SER A 224 -9.04 -1.68 5.13
C SER A 224 -8.55 -0.41 4.44
N THR A 225 -8.07 -0.51 3.19
CA THR A 225 -7.37 0.59 2.51
C THR A 225 -8.32 1.74 2.17
N ILE A 226 -9.56 1.43 1.72
CA ILE A 226 -10.56 2.47 1.43
C ILE A 226 -10.99 3.22 2.69
N LEU A 227 -11.14 2.51 3.81
CA LEU A 227 -11.48 3.11 5.11
C LEU A 227 -10.38 4.06 5.58
N VAL A 228 -9.11 3.67 5.38
CA VAL A 228 -7.95 4.50 5.75
C VAL A 228 -7.89 5.77 4.91
N ILE A 229 -7.99 5.69 3.57
CA ILE A 229 -7.94 6.90 2.75
C ILE A 229 -9.13 7.82 3.00
N ALA A 230 -10.35 7.29 3.18
CA ALA A 230 -11.52 8.08 3.54
C ALA A 230 -11.32 8.83 4.87
N ALA A 231 -10.85 8.12 5.91
CA ALA A 231 -10.59 8.70 7.21
C ALA A 231 -9.39 9.67 7.24
N ALA A 232 -8.39 9.46 6.37
CA ALA A 232 -7.25 10.36 6.22
C ALA A 232 -7.65 11.66 5.51
N MET A 233 -8.44 11.56 4.44
CA MET A 233 -8.81 12.71 3.60
C MET A 233 -10.02 13.48 4.16
N MET A 234 -10.93 12.86 4.91
CA MET A 234 -12.10 13.54 5.52
C MET A 234 -12.09 13.35 7.03
N PRO A 235 -11.20 14.05 7.75
CA PRO A 235 -10.89 13.67 9.11
C PRO A 235 -11.95 14.17 10.12
N GLU A 236 -12.84 15.08 9.72
CA GLU A 236 -13.97 15.58 10.53
C GLU A 236 -15.33 14.93 10.16
N HIS A 237 -15.34 13.94 9.25
CA HIS A 237 -16.58 13.32 8.77
C HIS A 237 -17.34 12.64 9.92
N PRO A 238 -18.69 12.70 9.95
CA PRO A 238 -19.47 12.05 11.01
C PRO A 238 -19.20 10.54 11.14
N HIS A 239 -18.93 9.86 10.02
CA HIS A 239 -18.61 8.42 10.00
C HIS A 239 -17.13 8.09 10.25
N TRP A 240 -16.27 9.10 10.45
CA TRP A 240 -14.81 8.91 10.59
C TRP A 240 -14.45 7.84 11.62
N LYS A 241 -15.14 7.84 12.78
CA LYS A 241 -14.89 6.86 13.83
C LYS A 241 -15.22 5.43 13.38
N GLY A 242 -16.31 5.24 12.64
CA GLY A 242 -16.68 3.94 12.07
C GLY A 242 -15.63 3.46 11.09
N TRP A 243 -15.16 4.34 10.19
CA TRP A 243 -14.11 4.00 9.25
C TRP A 243 -12.79 3.65 9.94
N TYR A 244 -12.35 4.48 10.89
CA TYR A 244 -11.12 4.23 11.62
C TYR A 244 -11.17 2.91 12.41
N ASP A 245 -12.21 2.71 13.21
CA ASP A 245 -12.32 1.54 14.08
C ASP A 245 -12.38 0.24 13.25
N LYS A 246 -13.19 0.22 12.17
CA LYS A 246 -13.23 -0.94 11.26
C LYS A 246 -11.93 -1.15 10.51
N SER A 247 -11.24 -0.07 10.10
CA SER A 247 -9.93 -0.20 9.44
C SER A 247 -8.90 -0.89 10.34
N VAL A 248 -8.91 -0.60 11.64
CA VAL A 248 -8.00 -1.22 12.61
C VAL A 248 -8.37 -2.69 12.79
N GLU A 249 -9.66 -3.01 12.92
CA GLU A 249 -10.13 -4.39 13.02
C GLU A 249 -9.70 -5.22 11.80
N LEU A 250 -9.94 -4.73 10.58
CA LEU A 250 -9.56 -5.42 9.34
C LEU A 250 -8.04 -5.60 9.23
N GLN A 251 -7.25 -4.57 9.52
CA GLN A 251 -5.78 -4.66 9.46
C GLN A 251 -5.22 -5.68 10.46
N LEU A 252 -5.74 -5.70 11.68
CA LEU A 252 -5.31 -6.67 12.71
C LEU A 252 -5.76 -8.10 12.38
N SER A 253 -6.91 -8.24 11.71
CA SER A 253 -7.45 -9.55 11.32
C SER A 253 -6.80 -10.13 10.07
N ALA A 254 -6.37 -9.28 9.13
CA ALA A 254 -5.84 -9.67 7.83
C ALA A 254 -4.79 -10.77 7.93
N TYR A 255 -3.80 -10.63 8.80
CA TYR A 255 -2.75 -11.63 9.00
C TYR A 255 -2.67 -12.09 10.45
N ALA A 256 -3.82 -12.19 11.13
CA ALA A 256 -3.91 -12.74 12.48
C ALA A 256 -3.52 -14.22 12.50
N ALA A 257 -2.64 -14.58 13.42
CA ALA A 257 -2.20 -15.94 13.69
C ALA A 257 -2.94 -16.53 14.92
N PRO A 258 -3.02 -17.86 15.09
CA PRO A 258 -3.74 -18.49 16.20
C PRO A 258 -3.34 -17.99 17.60
N GLN A 259 -2.08 -17.61 17.80
CA GLN A 259 -1.60 -17.04 19.06
C GLN A 259 -2.22 -15.67 19.39
N ASP A 260 -2.62 -14.90 18.39
CA ASP A 260 -3.13 -13.53 18.56
C ASP A 260 -4.50 -13.53 19.24
N LEU A 261 -5.30 -14.58 19.03
CA LEU A 261 -6.63 -14.74 19.63
C LEU A 261 -6.58 -14.84 21.17
N ARG A 262 -5.42 -15.18 21.74
CA ARG A 262 -5.22 -15.24 23.20
C ARG A 262 -4.45 -14.03 23.74
N SER A 263 -4.00 -13.15 22.87
CA SER A 263 -3.16 -12.02 23.24
C SER A 263 -3.98 -10.90 23.89
N LYS A 264 -3.56 -10.49 25.08
CA LYS A 264 -4.10 -9.31 25.78
C LYS A 264 -3.46 -7.99 25.31
N ARG A 265 -2.59 -8.04 24.29
CA ARG A 265 -1.93 -6.85 23.74
C ARG A 265 -2.98 -5.86 23.25
N LYS A 266 -2.82 -4.59 23.63
CA LYS A 266 -3.65 -3.49 23.12
C LYS A 266 -2.94 -2.80 21.98
N ILE A 267 -3.60 -2.67 20.83
CA ILE A 267 -3.09 -1.99 19.65
C ILE A 267 -4.14 -1.02 19.15
N ASN A 268 -3.76 0.25 19.05
CA ASN A 268 -4.63 1.34 18.61
C ASN A 268 -5.97 1.39 19.37
N GLY A 269 -5.94 1.05 20.66
CA GLY A 269 -7.10 1.01 21.54
C GLY A 269 -7.85 -0.33 21.57
N PHE A 270 -7.53 -1.29 20.72
CA PHE A 270 -8.20 -2.59 20.65
C PHE A 270 -7.38 -3.70 21.30
N ARG A 271 -8.03 -4.55 22.09
CA ARG A 271 -7.40 -5.76 22.64
C ARG A 271 -7.60 -6.93 21.68
N LEU A 272 -6.51 -7.58 21.26
CA LEU A 272 -6.57 -8.60 20.20
C LEU A 272 -7.55 -9.73 20.52
N ASN A 273 -7.48 -10.29 21.73
CA ASN A 273 -8.39 -11.36 22.16
C ASN A 273 -9.86 -10.92 22.35
N GLU A 274 -10.17 -9.63 22.25
CA GLU A 274 -11.55 -9.12 22.26
C GLU A 274 -12.10 -8.89 20.86
N ILE A 275 -11.25 -8.60 19.87
CA ILE A 275 -11.69 -8.30 18.50
C ILE A 275 -11.54 -9.48 17.54
N LEU A 276 -10.49 -10.29 17.70
CA LEU A 276 -10.21 -11.38 16.78
C LEU A 276 -11.20 -12.52 17.01
N ARG A 277 -11.72 -13.08 15.91
CA ARG A 277 -12.65 -14.22 15.92
C ARG A 277 -12.13 -15.44 15.18
N GLY A 278 -10.90 -15.37 14.68
CA GLY A 278 -10.26 -16.41 13.89
C GLY A 278 -8.83 -16.02 13.51
N SER A 279 -8.24 -16.81 12.61
CA SER A 279 -6.89 -16.57 12.07
C SER A 279 -6.86 -16.79 10.56
N ASN A 280 -6.05 -15.98 9.87
CA ASN A 280 -5.88 -16.02 8.40
C ASN A 280 -4.52 -16.55 7.96
N VAL A 281 -3.58 -16.68 8.91
CA VAL A 281 -2.30 -17.36 8.73
C VAL A 281 -2.17 -18.52 9.70
N ASP A 282 -1.20 -19.40 9.48
CA ASP A 282 -0.81 -20.36 10.52
C ASP A 282 0.02 -19.70 11.64
N ALA A 283 0.41 -20.49 12.65
CA ALA A 283 1.19 -19.98 13.78
C ALA A 283 2.54 -19.35 13.40
N TYR A 284 3.01 -19.63 12.19
CA TYR A 284 4.29 -19.21 11.65
C TYR A 284 4.11 -18.25 10.47
N GLY A 285 2.95 -17.64 10.26
CA GLY A 285 2.74 -16.67 9.19
C GLY A 285 2.59 -17.27 7.79
N ILE A 286 2.46 -18.60 7.65
CA ILE A 286 2.19 -19.21 6.36
C ILE A 286 0.75 -18.93 5.93
N VAL A 287 0.59 -18.48 4.69
CA VAL A 287 -0.70 -18.23 4.05
C VAL A 287 -1.00 -19.38 3.09
N VAL A 288 -2.19 -19.96 3.22
CA VAL A 288 -2.76 -20.86 2.21
C VAL A 288 -3.80 -20.08 1.44
N ASN A 289 -3.56 -19.86 0.14
CA ASN A 289 -4.52 -19.23 -0.76
C ASN A 289 -4.51 -19.94 -2.11
N HIS A 290 -5.62 -19.88 -2.83
CA HIS A 290 -5.82 -20.67 -4.06
C HIS A 290 -5.53 -22.17 -3.86
N ASN A 291 -5.83 -22.70 -2.66
CA ASN A 291 -5.54 -24.07 -2.24
C ASN A 291 -4.05 -24.46 -2.14
N ILE A 292 -3.13 -23.49 -2.16
CA ILE A 292 -1.69 -23.73 -2.05
C ILE A 292 -1.05 -22.84 -0.99
N LEU A 293 0.07 -23.27 -0.43
CA LEU A 293 0.99 -22.38 0.28
C LEU A 293 1.48 -21.30 -0.69
N HIS A 294 1.14 -20.04 -0.43
CA HIS A 294 1.24 -19.02 -1.44
C HIS A 294 2.08 -17.79 -1.02
N PRO A 295 3.37 -17.71 -1.44
CA PRO A 295 4.25 -16.60 -1.14
C PRO A 295 3.71 -15.23 -1.58
N ASP A 296 3.12 -15.12 -2.78
CA ASP A 296 2.50 -13.85 -3.22
C ASP A 296 1.39 -13.36 -2.28
N TYR A 297 0.57 -14.24 -1.70
CA TYR A 297 -0.46 -13.83 -0.75
C TYR A 297 0.08 -13.55 0.66
N MET A 298 1.27 -14.04 1.01
CA MET A 298 2.00 -13.51 2.17
C MET A 298 2.43 -12.06 1.93
N THR A 299 2.91 -11.74 0.73
CA THR A 299 3.29 -10.36 0.40
C THR A 299 2.11 -9.41 0.21
N ALA A 300 0.88 -9.92 0.01
CA ALA A 300 -0.32 -9.10 -0.04
C ALA A 300 -0.59 -8.33 1.27
N PHE A 301 0.16 -8.62 2.33
CA PHE A 301 0.29 -7.78 3.53
C PHE A 301 0.61 -6.33 3.20
N MET A 302 1.35 -6.07 2.11
CA MET A 302 1.73 -4.73 1.69
C MET A 302 0.58 -3.72 1.65
N HIS A 303 -0.68 -4.12 1.45
CA HIS A 303 -1.80 -3.15 1.52
C HIS A 303 -1.98 -2.56 2.93
N ASN A 304 -1.78 -3.35 4.00
CA ASN A 304 -1.68 -2.82 5.37
C ASN A 304 -0.52 -1.81 5.50
N GLY A 305 0.64 -2.11 4.90
CA GLY A 305 1.76 -1.18 4.94
C GLY A 305 1.55 0.09 4.12
N TYR A 306 0.77 0.05 3.03
CA TYR A 306 0.35 1.24 2.28
C TYR A 306 -0.44 2.20 3.16
N ASN A 307 -1.29 1.68 4.04
CA ASN A 307 -2.06 2.47 5.00
C ASN A 307 -1.16 3.30 5.92
N ALA A 308 0.01 2.78 6.31
CA ALA A 308 0.99 3.53 7.10
C ALA A 308 1.41 4.82 6.37
N TRP A 309 1.73 4.70 5.07
CA TRP A 309 2.11 5.83 4.23
C TRP A 309 0.96 6.84 4.06
N ILE A 310 -0.27 6.38 3.86
CA ILE A 310 -1.45 7.25 3.74
C ILE A 310 -1.67 8.08 5.02
N TRP A 311 -1.63 7.46 6.20
CA TRP A 311 -1.74 8.18 7.47
C TRP A 311 -0.63 9.22 7.64
N ARG A 312 0.59 8.90 7.16
CA ARG A 312 1.70 9.83 7.26
C ARG A 312 1.51 11.06 6.35
N LEU A 313 0.96 10.89 5.14
CA LEU A 313 0.61 12.00 4.25
C LEU A 313 -0.46 12.92 4.85
N ALA A 314 -1.35 12.39 5.69
CA ALA A 314 -2.32 13.19 6.45
C ALA A 314 -1.65 14.00 7.59
N GLY A 315 -0.34 13.86 7.78
CA GLY A 315 0.42 14.48 8.86
C GLY A 315 0.24 13.78 10.20
N LEU A 316 -0.37 12.58 10.23
CA LEU A 316 -0.62 11.82 11.44
C LEU A 316 0.49 10.79 11.70
N ARG A 317 0.49 10.24 12.92
CA ARG A 317 1.31 9.07 13.26
C ARG A 317 0.66 7.82 12.67
N MET A 318 1.48 6.89 12.25
CA MET A 318 1.01 5.63 11.65
C MET A 318 0.46 4.72 12.75
N PRO A 319 -0.79 4.22 12.66
CA PRO A 319 -1.30 3.22 13.61
C PRO A 319 -0.43 1.96 13.59
N ARG A 320 -0.11 1.39 14.75
CA ARG A 320 0.63 0.12 14.84
C ARG A 320 -0.08 -1.03 14.10
N ALA A 321 -1.40 -0.98 13.98
CA ALA A 321 -2.19 -1.93 13.21
C ALA A 321 -1.70 -2.08 11.74
N THR A 322 -1.20 -1.00 11.13
CA THR A 322 -0.68 -1.00 9.74
C THR A 322 0.52 -1.92 9.52
N VAL A 323 1.23 -2.30 10.59
CA VAL A 323 2.43 -3.16 10.53
C VAL A 323 2.30 -4.44 11.35
N TYR A 324 1.10 -4.73 11.87
CA TYR A 324 0.89 -5.87 12.74
C TYR A 324 1.14 -7.20 12.00
N ASN A 325 2.00 -8.06 12.55
CA ASN A 325 2.46 -9.32 11.95
C ASN A 325 3.22 -9.20 10.61
N GLY A 326 3.53 -7.99 10.12
CA GLY A 326 4.39 -7.83 8.94
C GLY A 326 5.79 -8.40 9.17
N ASP A 327 6.31 -8.28 10.39
CA ASP A 327 7.57 -8.88 10.83
C ASP A 327 7.54 -10.41 10.86
N LEU A 328 6.42 -10.99 11.30
CA LEU A 328 6.18 -12.44 11.24
C LEU A 328 6.24 -12.93 9.78
N LEU A 329 5.50 -12.29 8.88
CA LEU A 329 5.46 -12.68 7.46
C LEU A 329 6.82 -12.54 6.79
N TYR A 330 7.52 -11.43 7.03
CA TYR A 330 8.85 -11.20 6.46
C TYR A 330 9.87 -12.23 6.95
N ARG A 331 9.87 -12.53 8.26
CA ARG A 331 10.67 -13.60 8.84
C ARG A 331 10.38 -14.95 8.19
N THR A 332 9.11 -15.23 7.93
CA THR A 332 8.70 -16.50 7.34
C THR A 332 9.14 -16.63 5.89
N LEU A 333 9.00 -15.56 5.09
CA LEU A 333 9.54 -15.51 3.73
C LEU A 333 11.06 -15.70 3.70
N ALA A 334 11.77 -14.99 4.57
CA ALA A 334 13.24 -14.89 4.52
C ALA A 334 13.97 -16.05 5.20
N LEU A 335 13.42 -16.62 6.28
CA LEU A 335 14.16 -17.49 7.20
C LEU A 335 13.51 -18.84 7.46
N ARG A 336 12.22 -19.05 7.14
CA ARG A 336 11.54 -20.30 7.49
C ARG A 336 11.69 -21.34 6.38
N PRO A 337 12.29 -22.50 6.65
CA PRO A 337 12.22 -23.65 5.76
C PRO A 337 10.77 -24.12 5.57
N VAL A 338 10.39 -24.39 4.32
CA VAL A 338 9.10 -24.92 3.92
C VAL A 338 9.29 -26.09 2.95
N GLY A 339 8.30 -26.96 2.83
CA GLY A 339 8.34 -28.10 1.91
C GLY A 339 9.57 -28.97 2.13
N ASP A 340 10.50 -28.93 1.17
CA ASP A 340 11.74 -29.72 1.14
C ASP A 340 12.90 -29.14 1.98
N GLY A 341 12.64 -28.12 2.78
CA GLY A 341 13.63 -27.51 3.68
C GLY A 341 14.27 -26.24 3.13
N ARG A 342 13.87 -25.77 1.94
CA ARG A 342 14.28 -24.46 1.41
C ARG A 342 13.45 -23.32 2.00
N THR A 343 14.03 -22.12 2.06
CA THR A 343 13.32 -20.86 2.35
C THR A 343 12.67 -20.30 1.08
N MET A 344 11.58 -19.54 1.23
CA MET A 344 10.91 -18.90 0.09
C MET A 344 11.80 -17.84 -0.58
N TYR A 345 12.55 -17.06 0.21
CA TYR A 345 13.64 -16.24 -0.34
C TYR A 345 14.87 -17.12 -0.51
N VAL A 346 15.31 -17.28 -1.75
CA VAL A 346 16.40 -18.19 -2.08
C VAL A 346 17.73 -17.48 -1.95
N ARG A 347 18.65 -18.03 -1.16
CA ARG A 347 20.03 -17.55 -1.06
C ARG A 347 20.91 -18.24 -2.10
N GLY A 348 21.95 -17.55 -2.59
CA GLY A 348 22.97 -18.11 -3.47
C GLY A 348 23.93 -19.04 -2.71
N ASP A 349 24.86 -19.64 -3.44
CA ASP A 349 25.80 -20.63 -2.88
C ASP A 349 26.70 -20.06 -1.78
N LYS A 350 26.93 -18.74 -1.77
CA LYS A 350 27.72 -18.05 -0.73
C LYS A 350 26.84 -17.44 0.36
N GLY A 351 25.53 -17.73 0.35
CA GLY A 351 24.56 -17.22 1.31
C GLY A 351 24.03 -15.82 0.99
N GLU A 352 24.35 -15.25 -0.17
CA GLU A 352 23.92 -13.92 -0.61
C GLU A 352 22.44 -13.89 -1.04
N ALA A 353 21.84 -12.69 -1.04
CA ALA A 353 20.50 -12.47 -1.59
C ALA A 353 20.46 -12.76 -3.09
N THR A 354 19.33 -13.30 -3.56
CA THR A 354 19.05 -13.52 -4.98
C THR A 354 17.60 -13.09 -5.32
N PRO A 355 17.27 -12.74 -6.59
CA PRO A 355 15.91 -12.39 -6.96
C PRO A 355 14.95 -13.61 -7.00
N GLN A 356 15.45 -14.83 -6.82
CA GLN A 356 14.66 -16.05 -6.94
C GLN A 356 13.69 -16.20 -5.75
N ILE A 357 12.48 -16.67 -6.07
CA ILE A 357 11.46 -17.06 -5.09
C ILE A 357 11.20 -18.55 -5.24
N TYR A 358 11.27 -19.26 -4.13
CA TYR A 358 10.86 -20.65 -4.06
C TYR A 358 9.37 -20.75 -3.71
N TYR A 359 8.64 -21.45 -4.57
CA TYR A 359 7.23 -21.74 -4.44
C TYR A 359 7.04 -23.22 -4.11
N PRO A 360 6.84 -23.60 -2.83
CA PRO A 360 6.87 -25.00 -2.40
C PRO A 360 5.77 -25.86 -3.00
N GLU A 361 4.61 -25.26 -3.28
CA GLU A 361 3.44 -25.93 -3.86
C GLU A 361 3.09 -25.40 -5.26
N GLY A 362 4.06 -24.73 -5.91
CA GLY A 362 3.88 -24.08 -7.21
C GLY A 362 3.32 -22.66 -7.11
N ASN A 363 3.10 -22.04 -8.27
CA ASN A 363 2.51 -20.71 -8.39
C ASN A 363 1.57 -20.65 -9.61
N ASP A 364 0.37 -20.13 -9.42
CA ASP A 364 -0.62 -19.96 -10.48
C ASP A 364 -0.59 -18.57 -11.14
N TRP A 365 0.16 -17.61 -10.55
CA TRP A 365 0.39 -16.31 -11.17
C TRP A 365 1.57 -16.27 -12.14
N GLY A 366 2.52 -17.20 -12.07
CA GLY A 366 3.75 -17.19 -12.89
C GLY A 366 5.00 -16.76 -12.11
N TYR A 367 6.18 -17.13 -12.60
CA TYR A 367 7.42 -17.09 -11.82
C TYR A 367 8.24 -15.80 -11.99
N GLY A 368 7.78 -14.84 -12.79
CA GLY A 368 8.47 -13.57 -13.07
C GLY A 368 8.18 -12.44 -12.08
N ARG A 369 7.40 -12.71 -11.02
CA ARG A 369 6.92 -11.68 -10.09
C ARG A 369 8.02 -11.24 -9.12
N GLN A 370 8.29 -9.93 -9.12
CA GLN A 370 9.30 -9.30 -8.25
C GLN A 370 8.76 -8.12 -7.44
N ALA A 371 7.79 -7.37 -7.96
CA ALA A 371 7.44 -6.05 -7.41
C ALA A 371 6.82 -6.09 -6.00
N ASN A 372 6.02 -7.11 -5.70
CA ASN A 372 5.48 -7.36 -4.36
C ASN A 372 6.55 -7.76 -3.34
N PHE A 373 7.52 -8.58 -3.76
CA PHE A 373 8.63 -8.97 -2.89
C PHE A 373 9.55 -7.78 -2.63
N LEU A 374 9.86 -6.97 -3.65
CA LEU A 374 10.57 -5.70 -3.49
C LEU A 374 9.83 -4.77 -2.51
N MET A 375 8.50 -4.67 -2.60
CA MET A 375 7.71 -3.87 -1.65
C MET A 375 7.85 -4.39 -0.22
N MET A 376 7.80 -5.71 -0.01
CA MET A 376 8.03 -6.30 1.32
C MET A 376 9.44 -6.02 1.84
N ASP A 377 10.46 -6.07 0.98
CA ASP A 377 11.84 -5.73 1.35
C ASP A 377 11.96 -4.25 1.76
N VAL A 378 11.36 -3.33 1.00
CA VAL A 378 11.33 -1.90 1.36
C VAL A 378 10.60 -1.66 2.69
N MET A 379 9.49 -2.37 2.95
CA MET A 379 8.80 -2.29 4.24
C MET A 379 9.66 -2.81 5.38
N ALA A 380 10.35 -3.95 5.18
CA ALA A 380 11.25 -4.50 6.18
C ALA A 380 12.38 -3.52 6.51
N MET A 381 12.96 -2.86 5.50
CA MET A 381 13.96 -1.81 5.70
C MET A 381 13.41 -0.60 6.44
N ALA A 382 12.20 -0.15 6.10
CA ALA A 382 11.61 1.06 6.67
C ALA A 382 11.07 0.86 8.10
N PHE A 383 10.64 -0.35 8.43
CA PHE A 383 10.03 -0.69 9.71
C PHE A 383 10.93 -1.53 10.62
N GLY A 384 12.10 -1.95 10.13
CA GLY A 384 13.11 -2.67 10.89
C GLY A 384 12.78 -4.15 11.16
N TRP A 385 12.06 -4.81 10.25
CA TRP A 385 11.65 -6.21 10.40
C TRP A 385 12.79 -7.22 10.22
N ASP A 386 13.87 -6.82 9.55
CA ASP A 386 15.06 -7.63 9.27
C ASP A 386 16.14 -7.54 10.36
N LYS A 387 15.82 -6.90 11.50
CA LYS A 387 16.80 -6.74 12.60
C LYS A 387 17.33 -8.10 13.05
N GLY A 388 18.64 -8.29 12.88
CA GLY A 388 19.36 -9.51 13.26
C GLY A 388 19.34 -10.61 12.19
N PHE A 389 18.92 -10.33 10.96
CA PHE A 389 19.03 -11.27 9.84
C PHE A 389 20.45 -11.22 9.25
N ASP A 390 20.99 -12.36 8.81
CA ASP A 390 22.31 -12.42 8.17
C ASP A 390 22.33 -11.65 6.84
N VAL A 391 21.24 -11.78 6.08
CA VAL A 391 21.03 -11.08 4.81
C VAL A 391 20.00 -9.98 5.06
N PRO A 392 20.40 -8.69 5.06
CA PRO A 392 19.49 -7.59 5.35
C PRO A 392 18.48 -7.40 4.22
N ALA A 393 17.33 -6.81 4.53
CA ALA A 393 16.28 -6.51 3.56
C ALA A 393 16.77 -5.62 2.41
N SER A 394 17.73 -4.74 2.67
CA SER A 394 18.37 -3.92 1.64
C SER A 394 19.10 -4.72 0.57
N ALA A 395 19.67 -5.88 0.91
CA ALA A 395 20.32 -6.75 -0.05
C ALA A 395 19.28 -7.44 -0.96
N TRP A 396 18.17 -7.92 -0.39
CA TRP A 396 17.05 -8.48 -1.15
C TRP A 396 16.41 -7.43 -2.08
N ALA A 397 16.15 -6.23 -1.56
CA ALA A 397 15.59 -5.13 -2.35
C ALA A 397 16.49 -4.78 -3.55
N ASP A 398 17.81 -4.67 -3.37
CA ASP A 398 18.72 -4.30 -4.46
C ASP A 398 18.78 -5.37 -5.56
N VAL A 399 18.85 -6.67 -5.23
CA VAL A 399 18.88 -7.72 -6.26
C VAL A 399 17.55 -7.85 -6.99
N ARG A 400 16.41 -7.62 -6.33
CA ARG A 400 15.09 -7.60 -6.97
C ARG A 400 14.92 -6.39 -7.87
N ALA A 401 15.30 -5.19 -7.41
CA ALA A 401 15.26 -4.00 -8.23
C ALA A 401 16.17 -4.12 -9.46
N GLN A 402 17.33 -4.78 -9.34
CA GLN A 402 18.18 -5.11 -10.48
C GLN A 402 17.50 -6.05 -11.47
N GLU A 403 16.88 -7.13 -10.99
CA GLU A 403 16.16 -8.05 -11.87
C GLU A 403 14.98 -7.36 -12.57
N MET A 404 14.23 -6.52 -11.84
CA MET A 404 13.15 -5.72 -12.42
C MET A 404 13.63 -4.81 -13.56
N LEU A 405 14.76 -4.11 -13.37
CA LEU A 405 15.36 -3.29 -14.42
C LEU A 405 15.86 -4.12 -15.60
N ARG A 406 16.47 -5.29 -15.34
CA ARG A 406 16.88 -6.22 -16.39
C ARG A 406 15.66 -6.70 -17.19
N MET A 407 14.53 -6.95 -16.54
CA MET A 407 13.27 -7.36 -17.18
C MET A 407 12.69 -6.25 -18.06
N GLN A 408 12.67 -5.00 -17.58
CA GLN A 408 12.23 -3.83 -18.37
C GLN A 408 13.16 -3.52 -19.54
N ALA A 409 14.47 -3.71 -19.39
CA ALA A 409 15.46 -3.42 -20.43
C ALA A 409 15.32 -4.29 -21.70
N ARG A 410 14.47 -5.33 -21.66
CA ARG A 410 14.16 -6.18 -22.82
C ARG A 410 13.20 -5.51 -23.82
N ASP A 411 12.59 -4.38 -23.44
CA ASP A 411 11.64 -3.64 -24.26
C ASP A 411 11.91 -2.13 -24.21
N THR A 412 11.68 -1.43 -25.32
CA THR A 412 11.97 0.02 -25.42
C THR A 412 10.81 0.89 -24.92
N THR A 413 9.62 0.33 -24.75
CA THR A 413 8.41 1.02 -24.29
C THR A 413 8.32 1.07 -22.76
N GLY A 414 9.18 0.35 -22.05
CA GLY A 414 9.15 0.21 -20.59
C GLY A 414 8.26 -0.94 -20.11
N GLN A 415 7.75 -1.77 -21.02
CA GLN A 415 6.95 -2.95 -20.70
C GLN A 415 7.79 -3.95 -19.88
N TYR A 416 7.22 -4.45 -18.80
CA TYR A 416 7.91 -5.34 -17.87
C TYR A 416 7.91 -6.80 -18.35
N TYR A 417 6.72 -7.35 -18.61
CA TYR A 417 6.54 -8.76 -18.99
C TYR A 417 6.45 -8.91 -20.50
N GLN A 418 7.28 -9.78 -21.08
CA GLN A 418 7.31 -10.00 -22.53
C GLN A 418 6.43 -11.17 -22.96
N GLN A 419 6.32 -12.18 -22.10
CA GLN A 419 5.50 -13.37 -22.34
C GLN A 419 4.44 -13.54 -21.25
N ARG A 420 3.29 -14.10 -21.62
CA ARG A 420 2.17 -14.34 -20.70
C ARG A 420 2.53 -15.31 -19.57
N GLN A 421 3.49 -16.19 -19.79
CA GLN A 421 3.92 -17.20 -18.81
C GLN A 421 4.78 -16.60 -17.68
N GLU A 422 5.34 -15.40 -17.88
CA GLU A 422 6.09 -14.70 -16.83
C GLU A 422 5.15 -14.25 -15.71
N ASP A 423 3.95 -13.78 -16.07
CA ASP A 423 2.86 -13.50 -15.15
C ASP A 423 1.52 -13.63 -15.88
N PHE A 424 0.58 -14.46 -15.39
CA PHE A 424 -0.71 -14.71 -16.02
C PHE A 424 -1.78 -13.66 -15.70
N TYR A 425 -1.50 -12.77 -14.74
CA TYR A 425 -2.44 -11.75 -14.31
C TYR A 425 -2.74 -10.76 -15.46
N PRO A 426 -4.01 -10.47 -15.76
CA PRO A 426 -4.36 -9.56 -16.86
C PRO A 426 -3.91 -8.12 -16.67
N SER A 427 -3.69 -7.69 -15.42
CA SER A 427 -3.31 -6.31 -15.06
C SER A 427 -1.90 -6.24 -14.48
N ARG A 428 -1.00 -7.09 -14.99
CA ARG A 428 0.35 -7.30 -14.47
C ARG A 428 1.28 -6.09 -14.65
N GLU A 429 1.10 -5.29 -15.69
CA GLU A 429 1.94 -4.11 -15.94
C GLU A 429 1.58 -2.98 -14.97
N GLU A 430 0.27 -2.73 -14.84
CA GLU A 430 -0.28 -1.74 -13.91
C GLU A 430 0.00 -2.16 -12.46
N TRP A 431 0.04 -3.47 -12.21
CA TRP A 431 0.48 -4.04 -10.95
C TRP A 431 1.94 -3.69 -10.63
N VAL A 432 2.87 -3.80 -11.58
CA VAL A 432 4.27 -3.35 -11.38
C VAL A 432 4.31 -1.85 -11.08
N ALA A 433 3.53 -1.04 -11.81
CA ALA A 433 3.51 0.41 -11.67
C ALA A 433 3.12 0.86 -10.25
N TYR A 434 2.02 0.35 -9.69
CA TYR A 434 1.58 0.77 -8.35
C TYR A 434 2.52 0.27 -7.24
N HIS A 435 3.16 -0.90 -7.41
CA HIS A 435 4.18 -1.36 -6.45
C HIS A 435 5.41 -0.46 -6.48
N ALA A 436 5.90 -0.11 -7.66
CA ALA A 436 7.05 0.78 -7.81
C ALA A 436 6.75 2.16 -7.17
N ALA A 437 5.52 2.67 -7.34
CA ALA A 437 5.06 3.90 -6.71
C ALA A 437 5.09 3.82 -5.18
N PHE A 438 4.53 2.77 -4.58
CA PHE A 438 4.56 2.62 -3.12
C PHE A 438 5.95 2.29 -2.57
N CYS A 439 6.79 1.55 -3.32
CA CYS A 439 8.19 1.33 -2.96
C CYS A 439 8.92 2.66 -2.86
N TYR A 440 8.76 3.51 -3.88
CA TYR A 440 9.36 4.84 -3.90
C TYR A 440 8.86 5.70 -2.74
N LEU A 441 7.55 5.72 -2.50
CA LEU A 441 6.96 6.47 -1.37
C LEU A 441 7.51 5.99 -0.02
N GLY A 442 7.66 4.68 0.17
CA GLY A 442 8.23 4.10 1.38
C GLY A 442 9.70 4.48 1.59
N LEU A 443 10.52 4.44 0.53
CA LEU A 443 11.91 4.91 0.58
C LEU A 443 11.99 6.41 0.88
N TRP A 444 11.16 7.22 0.23
CA TRP A 444 11.08 8.67 0.45
C TRP A 444 10.71 9.01 1.91
N MET A 445 9.77 8.27 2.51
CA MET A 445 9.40 8.46 3.92
C MET A 445 10.47 7.96 4.89
N LYS A 446 11.14 6.84 4.56
CA LYS A 446 12.23 6.29 5.37
C LYS A 446 13.39 7.29 5.45
N ASP A 447 13.84 7.82 4.32
CA ASP A 447 14.92 8.81 4.21
C ASP A 447 14.68 10.03 5.10
N ARG A 448 13.45 10.54 5.11
CA ARG A 448 13.04 11.71 5.90
C ARG A 448 12.71 11.39 7.38
N GLY A 449 12.92 10.15 7.84
CA GLY A 449 12.64 9.75 9.22
C GLY A 449 11.15 9.87 9.60
N LEU A 450 10.25 9.67 8.63
CA LEU A 450 8.82 9.88 8.80
C LEU A 450 8.07 8.70 9.42
N HIS A 451 8.76 7.59 9.72
CA HIS A 451 8.19 6.34 10.21
C HIS A 451 7.84 6.38 11.71
N ARG A 452 6.89 7.23 12.12
CA ARG A 452 6.48 7.38 13.53
C ARG A 452 5.16 6.66 13.82
N PHE A 453 5.25 5.55 14.55
CA PHE A 453 4.08 4.75 14.94
C PHE A 453 3.38 5.25 16.22
N THR A 454 2.13 4.87 16.42
CA THR A 454 1.38 5.02 17.70
C THR A 454 0.57 3.78 18.03
N ASP A 455 0.53 3.43 19.32
CA ASP A 455 -0.29 2.34 19.87
C ASP A 455 -1.62 2.87 20.45
N GLY A 456 -1.78 4.19 20.59
CA GLY A 456 -3.05 4.84 20.93
C GLY A 456 -3.94 5.02 19.70
N LYS A 457 -5.21 5.38 19.93
CA LYS A 457 -6.06 5.91 18.86
C LYS A 457 -5.41 7.19 18.31
N ILE A 458 -5.57 7.44 17.01
CA ILE A 458 -5.01 8.63 16.35
C ILE A 458 -5.84 9.90 16.59
N ARG A 459 -7.03 9.75 17.18
CA ARG A 459 -7.90 10.79 17.70
C ARG A 459 -8.46 10.39 19.05
#